data_AF-R9MEY7-F1
#
_entry.id   AF-R9MEY7-F1
#
_cell.length_a   1.000
_cell.length_b   1.000
_cell.length_c   1.000
_cell.angle_alpha   90.00
_cell.angle_beta   90.00
_cell.angle_gamma   90.00
#
_symmetry.space_group_name_H-M   'P 1'
#
loop_
_entity.id
_entity.type
_entity.pdbx_description
1 polymer ?
#
loop_
_entity_poly.entity_id
_entity_poly.type
_entity_poly.pdbx_seq_one_letter_code
_entity_poly.pdbx_strand_id
1 'polypeptide(L)' 'MRNKKLIPFEIIQKAVAGEPEAIDAVLRYYNAHIKYLSIY' A
#
# COMPACT_ATOMS: atom_id res chain seq x y z
N MET A 1 -12.61 -12.72 12.12
CA MET A 1 -12.09 -11.38 11.82
C MET A 1 -10.62 -11.52 11.43
N ARG A 2 -10.32 -11.41 10.13
CA ARG A 2 -8.98 -11.66 9.61
C ARG A 2 -8.12 -10.46 10.00
N ASN A 3 -7.12 -10.66 10.86
CA ASN A 3 -6.06 -9.68 11.11
C ASN A 3 -5.39 -9.37 9.76
N LYS A 4 -5.94 -8.39 9.01
CA LYS A 4 -5.27 -7.87 7.83
C LYS A 4 -4.05 -7.18 8.39
N LYS A 5 -2.88 -7.82 8.26
CA LYS A 5 -1.59 -7.18 8.53
C LYS A 5 -1.60 -5.90 7.69
N LEU A 6 -1.81 -4.76 8.34
CA LEU A 6 -1.70 -3.46 7.73
C LEU A 6 -0.23 -3.21 7.43
N ILE A 7 0.05 -2.40 6.42
CA ILE A 7 1.42 -1.96 6.20
C ILE A 7 1.86 -1.10 7.39
N PRO A 8 3.14 -1.20 7.81
CA PRO A 8 3.68 -0.31 8.82
C PRO A 8 3.56 1.15 8.39
N PHE A 9 3.24 2.03 9.33
CA PHE A 9 3.15 3.47 9.08
C PHE A 9 4.48 4.06 8.56
N GLU A 10 5.60 3.53 9.02
CA GLU A 10 6.94 3.93 8.53
C GLU A 10 7.10 3.76 7.02
N ILE A 11 6.54 2.69 6.43
CA ILE A 11 6.58 2.49 4.98
C ILE A 11 5.76 3.56 4.26
N ILE A 12 4.63 3.99 4.84
CA ILE A 12 3.84 5.09 4.29
C ILE A 12 4.64 6.39 4.34
N GLN A 13 5.29 6.69 5.46
CA GLN A 13 6.11 7.91 5.58
C GLN A 13 7.26 7.93 4.58
N LYS A 14 7.95 6.80 4.39
CA LYS A 14 9.02 6.66 3.39
C LYS A 14 8.50 6.82 1.97
N ALA A 15 7.32 6.25 1.68
CA ALA A 15 6.69 6.44 0.38
C ALA A 15 6.30 7.90 0.12
N VAL A 16 5.80 8.61 1.14
CA VAL A 16 5.51 10.05 1.08
C VAL A 16 6.78 10.88 0.90
N ALA A 17 7.91 10.44 1.46
CA ALA A 17 9.23 11.04 1.25
C ALA A 17 9.83 10.76 -0.14
N GLY A 18 9.19 9.91 -0.95
CA GLY A 18 9.62 9.60 -2.32
C GLY A 18 10.54 8.39 -2.45
N GLU A 19 10.70 7.55 -1.41
CA GLU A 19 11.50 6.33 -1.52
C GLU A 19 10.84 5.32 -2.48
N PRO A 20 11.51 4.92 -3.57
CA PRO A 20 10.90 4.07 -4.61
C PRO A 20 10.52 2.68 -4.09
N GLU A 21 11.32 2.09 -3.19
CA GLU A 21 11.04 0.79 -2.58
C GLU A 21 9.80 0.83 -1.68
N ALA A 22 9.62 1.94 -0.97
CA ALA A 22 8.46 2.14 -0.11
C ALA A 22 7.19 2.37 -0.94
N ILE A 23 7.29 3.13 -2.04
CA ILE A 23 6.20 3.33 -2.99
C ILE A 23 5.75 2.00 -3.59
N ASP A 24 6.68 1.16 -4.06
CA ASP A 24 6.35 -0.16 -4.60
C ASP A 24 5.66 -1.05 -3.55
N ALA A 25 6.14 -1.04 -2.31
CA ALA A 25 5.52 -1.80 -1.22
C ALA A 25 4.06 -1.36 -0.96
N VAL A 26 3.79 -0.05 -0.94
CA VAL A 26 2.43 0.50 -0.77
C VAL A 26 1.55 0.10 -1.96
N LEU A 27 2.04 0.27 -3.19
CA LEU A 27 1.29 -0.06 -4.41
C LEU A 27 0.95 -1.55 -4.48
N ARG A 28 1.91 -2.43 -4.19
CA ARG A 28 1.66 -3.89 -4.18
C ARG A 28 0.65 -4.28 -3.10
N TYR A 29 0.68 -3.64 -1.94
CA TYR A 29 -0.29 -3.90 -0.88
C TYR A 29 -1.72 -3.51 -1.30
N TYR A 30 -1.90 -2.33 -1.89
CA TYR A 30 -3.21 -1.84 -2.28
C TYR A 30 -3.65 -2.27 -3.69
N ASN A 31 -2.81 -2.94 -4.48
CA ASN A 31 -3.09 -3.31 -5.87
C ASN A 31 -4.48 -3.95 -6.06
N ALA A 32 -4.80 -4.99 -5.28
CA ALA A 32 -6.09 -5.65 -5.38
C ALA A 32 -7.27 -4.72 -5.03
N HIS A 33 -7.07 -3.80 -4.08
CA HIS A 33 -8.09 -2.83 -3.68
C HIS A 33 -8.28 -1.74 -4.73
N ILE A 34 -7.18 -1.18 -5.25
CA ILE A 34 -7.17 -0.21 -6.35
C ILE A 34 -7.87 -0.81 -7.58
N LYS A 35 -7.50 -2.04 -7.96
CA LYS A 35 -8.13 -2.74 -9.09
C LYS A 35 -9.63 -2.93 -8.88
N TYR A 36 -10.05 -3.35 -7.69
CA TYR A 36 -11.46 -3.52 -7.37
C TYR A 36 -12.24 -2.19 -7.50
N LEU A 37 -11.69 -1.11 -6.96
CA LEU A 37 -12.27 0.24 -7.02
C LEU A 37 -12.15 0.92 -8.39
N SER A 38 -11.32 0.41 -9.31
CA SER A 38 -11.21 0.95 -10.67
C SER A 38 -12.19 0.32 -11.66
N ILE A 39 -12.78 -0.81 -11.29
CA ILE A 39 -13.72 -1.58 -12.14
C ILE A 39 -15.18 -1.21 -11.80
N TYR A 40 -15.41 -0.55 -10.66
CA TYR A 40 -16.70 -0.06 -10.17
C TYR A 40 -16.63 1.44 -9.92
#